data_AF-A0A7W5MR51-F1
#
_entry.id   AF-A0A7W5MR51-F1
#
_cell.length_a   1.000
_cell.length_b   1.000
_cell.length_c   1.000
_cell.angle_alpha   90.00
_cell.angle_beta   90.00
_cell.angle_gamma   90.00
#
_symmetry.space_group_name_H-M   'P 1'
#
loop_
_entity.id
_entity.type
_entity.pdbx_description
1 polymer ?
#
loop_
_entity_poly.entity_id
_entity_poly.type
_entity_poly.pdbx_seq_one_letter_code
_entity_poly.pdbx_strand_id
1 'polypeptide(L)'
;MSEFEFLNMAVSQWPTLLGLVLLCVGAIWLGLRKYLAAGIYDPLFFTFGVAYGINYGIILLLAVNGLVSTFLLSVLAIYPIVLIVAFRWFSSGERPSLLFRATQLVAQPQLGGPVFCVALASYLGLTYLIGSTIGFGLFAETNRFDAARGYGVIIRVLDCLTPFIISFMTLLGLKNRHLTVLMVPLVTSFILLAAVVNGAKVSVLFGFVTVLVTLFVARQGFRIAPWKVALAMAFGLAFSLLALKVNLDKNNVADQNNAPLSNVSNLVVVRLIYRVIAFGDTSYLVLPNDIIDHLKTDSLAVRFAAPIVGNTNLSGYLGYDVSDYTVGRQAVLVQTADTAVFGGPTSHYDLFAYVYLGAFGGGVFVFVMGALLGLLNRSLLLIKRDALERRNMYLIALCVTLWSRGVLMLMEPGVGFAYLVDAIVIFPAFSLMCSVVAGAAGRPGAADAA
;
A
#
# COMPACT_ATOMS: atom_id res chain seq x y z
N MET A 1 -20.81 17.95 -9.67
CA MET A 1 -20.67 17.31 -10.99
C MET A 1 -20.93 15.82 -10.79
N SER A 2 -21.73 15.20 -11.65
CA SER A 2 -21.98 13.75 -11.55
C SER A 2 -20.77 12.94 -12.05
N GLU A 3 -20.62 11.69 -11.59
CA GLU A 3 -19.57 10.79 -12.09
C GLU A 3 -19.62 10.67 -13.62
N PHE A 4 -20.84 10.62 -14.17
CA PHE A 4 -21.10 10.51 -15.59
C PHE A 4 -20.61 11.72 -16.40
N GLU A 5 -20.85 12.94 -15.90
CA GLU A 5 -20.33 14.17 -16.51
C GLU A 5 -18.80 14.20 -16.52
N PHE A 6 -18.17 13.79 -15.40
CA PHE A 6 -16.72 13.68 -15.32
C PHE A 6 -16.15 12.72 -16.36
N LEU A 7 -16.76 11.55 -16.50
CA LEU A 7 -16.32 10.51 -17.41
C LEU A 7 -16.40 10.98 -18.87
N ASN A 8 -17.47 11.65 -19.26
CA ASN A 8 -17.58 12.24 -20.60
C ASN A 8 -16.50 13.28 -20.86
N MET A 9 -16.25 14.16 -19.88
CA MET A 9 -15.18 15.16 -19.97
C MET A 9 -13.80 14.48 -20.13
N ALA A 10 -13.47 13.53 -19.26
CA ALA A 10 -12.18 12.84 -19.25
C ALA A 10 -11.93 12.02 -20.52
N VAL A 11 -12.97 11.39 -21.10
CA VAL A 11 -12.86 10.69 -22.38
C VAL A 11 -12.69 11.68 -23.54
N SER A 12 -13.45 12.77 -23.55
CA SER A 12 -13.35 13.79 -24.61
C SER A 12 -11.97 14.48 -24.65
N GLN A 13 -11.32 14.59 -23.48
CA GLN A 13 -10.01 15.22 -23.31
C GLN A 13 -8.90 14.19 -22.97
N TRP A 14 -9.07 12.93 -23.39
CA TRP A 14 -8.13 11.85 -23.02
C TRP A 14 -6.65 12.14 -23.37
N PRO A 15 -6.29 12.80 -24.50
CA PRO A 15 -4.89 13.10 -24.81
C PRO A 15 -4.30 14.10 -23.81
N THR A 16 -5.10 15.09 -23.42
CA THR A 16 -4.74 16.09 -22.39
C THR A 16 -4.53 15.40 -21.04
N LEU A 17 -5.47 14.54 -20.64
CA LEU A 17 -5.35 13.76 -19.41
C LEU A 17 -4.08 12.91 -19.41
N LEU A 18 -3.80 12.18 -20.49
CA LEU A 18 -2.58 11.37 -20.59
C LEU A 18 -1.31 12.23 -20.46
N GLY A 19 -1.27 13.38 -21.14
CA GLY A 19 -0.16 14.32 -21.05
C GLY A 19 0.07 14.82 -19.62
N LEU A 20 -0.99 15.18 -18.91
CA LEU A 20 -0.93 15.63 -17.51
C LEU A 20 -0.48 14.52 -16.57
N VAL A 21 -0.98 13.29 -16.74
CA VAL A 21 -0.55 12.12 -15.97
C VAL A 21 0.94 11.85 -16.19
N LEU A 22 1.41 11.81 -17.44
CA LEU A 22 2.82 11.60 -17.75
C LEU A 22 3.72 12.69 -17.16
N LEU A 23 3.26 13.94 -17.19
CA LEU A 23 3.94 15.07 -16.57
C LEU A 23 4.05 14.89 -15.05
N CYS A 24 2.96 14.53 -14.37
CA CYS A 24 2.94 14.30 -12.92
C CYS A 24 3.84 13.13 -12.51
N VAL A 25 3.68 11.97 -13.17
CA VAL A 25 4.52 10.79 -12.95
C VAL A 25 6.00 11.12 -13.17
N GLY A 26 6.32 11.85 -14.24
CA GLY A 26 7.67 12.30 -14.57
C GLY A 26 8.26 13.24 -13.52
N ALA A 27 7.49 14.23 -13.05
CA ALA A 27 7.91 15.16 -12.00
C ALA A 27 8.20 14.43 -10.68
N ILE A 28 7.30 13.55 -10.24
CA ILE A 28 7.48 12.74 -9.03
C ILE A 28 8.70 11.81 -9.17
N TRP A 29 8.86 11.14 -10.32
CA TRP A 29 10.02 10.32 -10.61
C TRP A 29 11.32 11.09 -10.47
N LEU A 30 11.41 12.27 -11.09
CA LEU A 30 12.60 13.12 -11.02
C LEU A 30 12.91 13.56 -9.58
N GLY A 31 11.88 13.81 -8.77
CA GLY A 31 12.00 14.14 -7.35
C GLY A 31 12.53 12.98 -6.49
N LEU A 32 12.15 11.74 -6.81
CA LEU A 32 12.43 10.57 -5.97
C LEU A 32 13.63 9.70 -6.45
N ARG A 33 13.93 9.66 -7.75
CA ARG A 33 14.83 8.65 -8.37
C ARG A 33 16.20 8.47 -7.73
N LYS A 34 16.76 9.53 -7.14
CA LYS A 34 18.09 9.50 -6.49
C LYS A 34 18.07 8.91 -5.08
N TYR A 35 16.89 8.85 -4.46
CA TYR A 35 16.73 8.53 -3.05
C TYR A 35 16.07 7.18 -2.81
N LEU A 36 15.36 6.60 -3.79
CA LEU A 36 14.70 5.30 -3.64
C LEU A 36 15.69 4.13 -3.53
N ALA A 37 15.47 3.23 -2.57
CA ALA A 37 16.31 2.05 -2.37
C ALA A 37 16.27 1.09 -3.57
N ALA A 38 15.09 0.93 -4.20
CA ALA A 38 14.87 0.04 -5.34
C ALA A 38 14.52 0.76 -6.66
N GLY A 39 14.65 2.09 -6.73
CA GLY A 39 14.35 2.86 -7.94
C GLY A 39 12.90 2.70 -8.41
N ILE A 40 12.68 2.34 -9.68
CA ILE A 40 11.32 2.16 -10.27
C ILE A 40 10.58 0.98 -9.62
N TYR A 41 11.29 0.02 -9.04
CA TYR A 41 10.69 -1.16 -8.39
C TYR A 41 10.33 -0.92 -6.92
N ASP A 42 10.53 0.31 -6.44
CA ASP A 42 10.22 0.68 -5.08
C ASP A 42 8.70 0.83 -4.90
N PRO A 43 8.09 0.27 -3.83
CA PRO A 43 6.67 0.43 -3.54
C PRO A 43 6.26 1.89 -3.46
N LEU A 44 7.15 2.78 -3.03
CA LEU A 44 6.89 4.21 -3.01
C LEU A 44 6.72 4.77 -4.42
N PHE A 45 7.51 4.32 -5.41
CA PHE A 45 7.32 4.77 -6.78
C PHE A 45 6.02 4.22 -7.39
N PHE A 46 5.68 2.97 -7.10
CA PHE A 46 4.42 2.40 -7.59
C PHE A 46 3.20 3.13 -6.98
N THR A 47 3.24 3.38 -5.68
CA THR A 47 2.15 4.02 -4.95
C THR A 47 2.09 5.52 -5.26
N PHE A 48 3.16 6.25 -5.01
CA PHE A 48 3.19 7.71 -5.15
C PHE A 48 3.53 8.19 -6.56
N GLY A 49 4.48 7.53 -7.24
CA GLY A 49 4.86 7.91 -8.60
C GLY A 49 3.77 7.62 -9.61
N VAL A 50 3.24 6.39 -9.62
CA VAL A 50 2.28 5.94 -10.63
C VAL A 50 0.84 6.24 -10.21
N ALA A 51 0.37 5.72 -9.07
CA ALA A 51 -1.05 5.89 -8.70
C ALA A 51 -1.39 7.35 -8.41
N TYR A 52 -0.62 8.03 -7.57
CA TYR A 52 -0.83 9.47 -7.34
C TYR A 52 -0.50 10.34 -8.55
N GLY A 53 0.40 9.90 -9.44
CA GLY A 53 0.61 10.58 -10.72
C GLY A 53 -0.65 10.61 -11.60
N ILE A 54 -1.46 9.54 -11.56
CA ILE A 54 -2.78 9.50 -12.21
C ILE A 54 -3.74 10.48 -11.51
N ASN A 55 -3.82 10.44 -10.17
CA ASN A 55 -4.69 11.30 -9.37
C ASN A 55 -4.40 12.79 -9.58
N TYR A 56 -3.13 13.20 -9.51
CA TYR A 56 -2.74 14.59 -9.77
C TYR A 56 -3.01 15.01 -11.22
N GLY A 57 -2.88 14.10 -12.19
CA GLY A 57 -3.30 14.34 -13.56
C GLY A 57 -4.80 14.66 -13.69
N ILE A 58 -5.65 13.95 -12.93
CA ILE A 58 -7.08 14.21 -12.86
C ILE A 58 -7.37 15.57 -12.21
N ILE A 59 -6.70 15.90 -11.10
CA ILE A 59 -6.86 17.20 -10.42
C ILE A 59 -6.48 18.35 -11.35
N LEU A 60 -5.38 18.22 -12.10
CA LEU A 60 -4.97 19.22 -13.08
C LEU A 60 -5.96 19.33 -14.24
N LEU A 61 -6.54 18.22 -14.70
CA LEU A 61 -7.59 18.26 -15.72
C LEU A 61 -8.82 19.05 -15.22
N LEU A 62 -9.26 18.79 -13.99
CA LEU A 62 -10.37 19.53 -13.37
C LEU A 62 -10.02 21.03 -13.23
N ALA A 63 -8.79 21.35 -12.85
CA ALA A 63 -8.32 22.73 -12.75
C ALA A 63 -8.28 23.47 -14.09
N VAL A 64 -7.81 22.82 -15.16
CA VAL A 64 -7.80 23.39 -16.52
C VAL A 64 -9.22 23.73 -17.00
N ASN A 65 -10.21 22.94 -16.58
CA ASN A 65 -11.62 23.18 -16.88
C ASN A 65 -12.29 24.16 -15.89
N GLY A 66 -11.53 24.78 -14.98
CA GLY A 66 -12.04 25.77 -14.02
C GLY A 66 -12.96 25.21 -12.94
N LEU A 67 -12.93 23.89 -12.71
CA LEU A 67 -13.82 23.22 -11.76
C LEU A 67 -13.29 23.22 -10.33
N VAL A 68 -11.98 23.44 -10.12
CA VAL A 68 -11.34 23.44 -8.80
C VAL A 68 -10.93 24.86 -8.44
N SER A 69 -11.20 25.29 -7.20
CA SER A 69 -10.75 26.58 -6.69
C SER A 69 -9.22 26.69 -6.69
N THR A 70 -8.71 27.90 -6.92
CA THR A 70 -7.26 28.18 -6.92
C THR A 70 -6.61 27.87 -5.56
N PHE A 71 -7.37 28.03 -4.48
CA PHE A 71 -6.93 27.67 -3.13
C PHE A 71 -6.69 26.17 -2.98
N LEU A 72 -7.69 25.33 -3.28
CA LEU A 72 -7.56 23.87 -3.18
C LEU A 72 -6.45 23.34 -4.10
N LEU A 73 -6.37 23.86 -5.33
CA LEU A 73 -5.31 23.50 -6.26
C LEU A 73 -3.92 23.79 -5.67
N SER A 74 -3.76 24.95 -5.03
CA SER A 74 -2.48 25.34 -4.40
C SER A 74 -2.13 24.43 -3.24
N VAL A 75 -3.10 24.09 -2.38
CA VAL A 75 -2.89 23.16 -1.26
C VAL A 75 -2.47 21.78 -1.76
N LEU A 76 -3.21 21.22 -2.72
CA LEU A 76 -2.96 19.89 -3.29
C LEU A 76 -1.66 19.84 -4.11
N ALA A 77 -1.18 20.97 -4.64
CA ALA A 77 0.14 21.06 -5.27
C ALA A 77 1.28 21.16 -4.24
N ILE A 78 1.07 21.86 -3.12
CA ILE A 78 2.09 22.03 -2.07
C ILE A 78 2.35 20.72 -1.32
N TYR A 79 1.32 19.95 -0.99
CA TYR A 79 1.46 18.70 -0.24
C TYR A 79 2.46 17.69 -0.84
N PRO A 80 2.38 17.29 -2.13
CA PRO A 80 3.37 16.39 -2.72
C PRO A 80 4.78 16.98 -2.74
N ILE A 81 4.92 18.32 -2.86
CA ILE A 81 6.22 18.99 -2.76
C ILE A 81 6.78 18.86 -1.34
N VAL A 82 5.96 19.15 -0.31
CA VAL A 82 6.35 19.00 1.09
C VAL A 82 6.75 17.55 1.40
N LEU A 83 5.96 16.58 0.92
CA LEU A 83 6.25 15.16 1.08
C LEU A 83 7.61 14.80 0.46
N ILE A 84 7.87 15.20 -0.79
CA ILE A 84 9.12 14.92 -1.49
C ILE A 84 10.30 15.59 -0.77
N VAL A 85 10.17 16.85 -0.36
CA VAL A 85 11.24 17.59 0.34
C VAL A 85 11.57 16.92 1.67
N ALA A 86 10.57 16.60 2.49
CA ALA A 86 10.75 15.89 3.75
C ALA A 86 11.38 14.51 3.53
N PHE A 87 10.84 13.71 2.61
CA PHE A 87 11.39 12.41 2.25
C PHE A 87 12.86 12.49 1.86
N ARG A 88 13.24 13.43 0.99
CA ARG A 88 14.63 13.64 0.56
C ARG A 88 15.54 14.03 1.71
N TRP A 89 15.10 14.96 2.56
CA TRP A 89 15.87 15.39 3.72
C TRP A 89 16.19 14.21 4.64
N PHE A 90 15.18 13.45 5.04
CA PHE A 90 15.35 12.35 6.01
C PHE A 90 15.95 11.08 5.41
N SER A 91 15.86 10.88 4.08
CA SER A 91 16.47 9.73 3.38
C SER A 91 17.97 9.87 3.14
N SER A 92 18.47 11.11 3.05
CA SER A 92 19.85 11.41 2.60
C SER A 92 20.97 11.20 3.62
N GLY A 93 20.65 11.00 4.90
CA GLY A 93 21.68 10.96 5.94
C GLY A 93 22.46 9.63 6.01
N GLU A 94 23.74 9.71 6.31
CA GLU A 94 24.63 8.53 6.36
C GLU A 94 24.68 7.86 7.74
N ARG A 95 24.31 8.59 8.79
CA ARG A 95 24.29 8.04 10.17
C ARG A 95 23.08 7.10 10.37
N PRO A 96 23.13 6.12 11.27
CA PRO A 96 21.94 5.36 11.65
C PRO A 96 20.92 6.28 12.34
N SER A 97 19.65 6.24 11.91
CA SER A 97 18.55 6.95 12.58
C SER A 97 18.16 6.26 13.90
N LEU A 98 17.42 6.96 14.77
CA LEU A 98 16.86 6.34 15.98
C LEU A 98 15.97 5.14 15.65
N LEU A 99 15.14 5.27 14.60
CA LEU A 99 14.31 4.19 14.09
C LEU A 99 15.16 2.97 13.70
N PHE A 100 16.25 3.18 12.97
CA PHE A 100 17.14 2.09 12.57
C PHE A 100 17.84 1.43 13.77
N ARG A 101 18.26 2.22 14.77
CA ARG A 101 18.85 1.66 16.00
C ARG A 101 17.82 0.84 16.78
N ALA A 102 16.58 1.33 16.89
CA ALA A 102 15.49 0.59 17.53
C ALA A 102 15.19 -0.73 16.79
N THR A 103 15.14 -0.72 15.46
CA THR A 103 14.95 -1.96 14.69
C THR A 103 16.13 -2.92 14.82
N GLN A 104 17.37 -2.43 14.95
CA GLN A 104 18.55 -3.27 15.22
C GLN A 104 18.50 -3.94 16.60
N LEU A 105 17.98 -3.25 17.63
CA LEU A 105 17.84 -3.84 18.96
C LEU A 105 16.85 -5.00 18.98
N VAL A 106 15.76 -4.86 18.24
CA VAL A 106 14.74 -5.92 18.07
C VAL A 106 15.30 -7.05 17.20
N ALA A 107 15.87 -6.69 16.05
CA ALA A 107 16.34 -7.64 15.07
C ALA A 107 17.74 -8.15 15.37
N GLN A 108 17.92 -8.95 16.41
CA GLN A 108 19.21 -9.59 16.70
C GLN A 108 19.48 -10.76 15.73
N PRO A 109 20.71 -10.94 15.20
CA PRO A 109 21.00 -11.96 14.19
C PRO A 109 20.66 -13.39 14.61
N GLN A 110 20.93 -13.72 15.87
CA GLN A 110 20.68 -15.04 16.46
C GLN A 110 19.19 -15.41 16.53
N LEU A 111 18.30 -14.42 16.58
CA LEU A 111 16.86 -14.63 16.68
C LEU A 111 16.18 -14.79 15.32
N GLY A 112 16.89 -14.54 14.20
CA GLY A 112 16.25 -14.47 12.89
C GLY A 112 15.54 -15.76 12.46
N GLY A 113 16.19 -16.91 12.62
CA GLY A 113 15.58 -18.22 12.33
C GLY A 113 14.39 -18.52 13.23
N PRO A 114 14.54 -18.46 14.58
CA PRO A 114 13.44 -18.66 15.51
C PRO A 114 12.23 -17.74 15.26
N VAL A 115 12.45 -16.44 15.08
CA VAL A 115 11.37 -15.48 14.81
C VAL A 115 10.67 -15.76 13.48
N PHE A 116 11.43 -16.17 12.46
CA PHE A 116 10.83 -16.62 11.19
C PHE A 116 9.92 -17.84 11.38
N CYS A 117 10.37 -18.85 12.14
CA CYS A 117 9.56 -20.04 12.42
C CYS A 117 8.29 -19.69 13.20
N VAL A 118 8.40 -18.84 14.23
CA VAL A 118 7.24 -18.36 15.00
C VAL A 118 6.29 -17.58 14.09
N ALA A 119 6.79 -16.65 13.29
CA ALA A 119 5.97 -15.87 12.36
C ALA A 119 5.24 -16.76 11.35
N LEU A 120 5.92 -17.75 10.76
CA LEU A 120 5.31 -18.68 9.80
C LEU A 120 4.28 -19.58 10.48
N ALA A 121 4.58 -20.12 11.67
CA ALA A 121 3.65 -20.94 12.42
C ALA A 121 2.40 -20.16 12.84
N SER A 122 2.57 -18.93 13.35
CA SER A 122 1.47 -18.02 13.66
C SER A 122 0.64 -17.70 12.41
N TYR A 123 1.30 -17.42 11.28
CA TYR A 123 0.60 -17.14 10.02
C TYR A 123 -0.27 -18.33 9.58
N LEU A 124 0.29 -19.54 9.56
CA LEU A 124 -0.44 -20.75 9.16
C LEU A 124 -1.56 -21.08 10.13
N GLY A 125 -1.33 -20.96 11.45
CA GLY A 125 -2.35 -21.19 12.47
C GLY A 125 -3.51 -20.22 12.38
N LEU A 126 -3.23 -18.92 12.22
CA LEU A 126 -4.26 -17.90 12.03
C LEU A 126 -4.99 -18.04 10.69
N THR A 127 -4.29 -18.45 9.63
CA THR A 127 -4.90 -18.75 8.33
C THR A 127 -5.87 -19.92 8.42
N TYR A 128 -5.49 -20.99 9.13
CA TYR A 128 -6.37 -22.13 9.39
C TYR A 128 -7.60 -21.72 10.20
N LEU A 129 -7.42 -20.87 11.22
CA LEU A 129 -8.53 -20.33 12.01
C LEU A 129 -9.50 -19.53 11.14
N ILE A 130 -9.01 -18.63 10.28
CA ILE A 130 -9.88 -17.88 9.34
C ILE A 130 -10.60 -18.85 8.38
N GLY A 131 -9.86 -19.78 7.79
CA GLY A 131 -10.41 -20.73 6.82
C GLY A 131 -11.49 -21.63 7.41
N SER A 132 -11.38 -22.01 8.69
CA SER A 132 -12.36 -22.84 9.39
C SER A 132 -13.57 -22.08 9.93
N THR A 133 -13.45 -20.77 10.18
CA THR A 133 -14.52 -19.94 10.78
C THR A 133 -15.31 -19.13 9.76
N ILE A 134 -14.63 -18.54 8.78
CA ILE A 134 -15.22 -17.61 7.79
C ILE A 134 -15.22 -18.21 6.38
N GLY A 135 -14.28 -19.11 6.09
CA GLY A 135 -13.97 -19.57 4.73
C GLY A 135 -12.93 -18.68 4.03
N PHE A 136 -12.50 -19.07 2.83
CA PHE A 136 -11.50 -18.30 2.08
C PHE A 136 -12.13 -17.10 1.39
N GLY A 137 -11.54 -15.91 1.57
CA GLY A 137 -12.08 -14.64 1.06
C GLY A 137 -12.23 -14.55 -0.46
N LEU A 138 -11.59 -15.44 -1.23
CA LEU A 138 -11.74 -15.52 -2.69
C LEU A 138 -13.13 -16.05 -3.14
N PHE A 139 -13.87 -16.71 -2.25
CA PHE A 139 -15.19 -17.29 -2.51
C PHE A 139 -16.35 -16.57 -1.80
N ALA A 140 -16.09 -15.46 -1.11
CA ALA A 140 -17.14 -14.67 -0.48
C ALA A 140 -17.86 -13.79 -1.51
N GLU A 141 -19.20 -13.88 -1.58
CA GLU A 141 -20.03 -13.03 -2.45
C GLU A 141 -20.14 -11.58 -1.96
N THR A 142 -19.88 -11.34 -0.67
CA THR A 142 -19.86 -10.01 -0.04
C THR A 142 -18.43 -9.53 0.19
N ASN A 143 -18.26 -8.21 0.16
CA ASN A 143 -16.97 -7.54 0.36
C ASN A 143 -16.35 -8.00 1.69
N ARG A 144 -15.06 -8.36 1.72
CA ARG A 144 -14.40 -8.99 2.88
C ARG A 144 -14.53 -8.20 4.19
N PHE A 145 -14.71 -6.89 4.09
CA PHE A 145 -14.86 -6.00 5.24
C PHE A 145 -16.23 -6.16 5.93
N ASP A 146 -17.26 -6.61 5.20
CA ASP A 146 -18.57 -6.95 5.76
C ASP A 146 -18.63 -8.37 6.33
N ALA A 147 -17.91 -9.32 5.71
CA ALA A 147 -17.85 -10.71 6.17
C ALA A 147 -16.94 -10.92 7.40
N ALA A 148 -15.92 -10.07 7.58
CA ALA A 148 -14.94 -10.18 8.66
C ALA A 148 -15.32 -9.42 9.96
N ARG A 149 -16.62 -9.15 10.20
CA ARG A 149 -17.12 -8.50 11.43
C ARG A 149 -16.62 -9.28 12.66
N GLY A 150 -15.63 -8.72 13.37
CA GLY A 150 -15.02 -9.28 14.58
C GLY A 150 -13.60 -9.87 14.42
N TYR A 151 -13.14 -10.17 13.20
CA TYR A 151 -11.81 -10.81 12.97
C TYR A 151 -10.73 -9.84 12.45
N GLY A 152 -11.01 -8.54 12.44
CA GLY A 152 -10.11 -7.52 11.87
C GLY A 152 -8.70 -7.52 12.47
N VAL A 153 -8.56 -7.81 13.77
CA VAL A 153 -7.24 -7.90 14.43
C VAL A 153 -6.42 -9.07 13.87
N ILE A 154 -7.05 -10.22 13.65
CA ILE A 154 -6.35 -11.41 13.11
C ILE A 154 -5.87 -11.14 11.69
N ILE A 155 -6.72 -10.53 10.85
CA ILE A 155 -6.36 -10.16 9.48
C ILE A 155 -5.20 -9.18 9.48
N ARG A 156 -5.19 -8.19 10.38
CA ARG A 156 -4.07 -7.24 10.53
C ARG A 156 -2.77 -7.91 10.93
N VAL A 157 -2.80 -8.89 11.84
CA VAL A 157 -1.62 -9.69 12.19
C VAL A 157 -1.11 -10.44 10.96
N LEU A 158 -1.99 -11.14 10.21
CA LEU A 158 -1.61 -11.83 8.97
C LEU A 158 -1.01 -10.87 7.94
N ASP A 159 -1.62 -9.70 7.77
CA ASP A 159 -1.11 -8.66 6.90
C ASP A 159 0.28 -8.19 7.37
N CYS A 160 0.50 -7.96 8.65
CA CYS A 160 1.82 -7.59 9.18
C CYS A 160 2.89 -8.68 8.91
N LEU A 161 2.55 -9.95 9.07
CA LEU A 161 3.47 -11.08 8.91
C LEU A 161 3.78 -11.40 7.43
N THR A 162 2.86 -11.14 6.52
CA THR A 162 2.98 -11.48 5.09
C THR A 162 4.26 -10.94 4.43
N PRO A 163 4.54 -9.61 4.42
CA PRO A 163 5.75 -9.07 3.79
C PRO A 163 7.02 -9.55 4.48
N PHE A 164 6.97 -9.84 5.77
CA PHE A 164 8.11 -10.37 6.53
C PHE A 164 8.47 -11.78 6.07
N ILE A 165 7.49 -12.68 6.01
CA ILE A 165 7.68 -14.07 5.56
C ILE A 165 8.18 -14.09 4.11
N ILE A 166 7.56 -13.31 3.21
CA ILE A 166 7.99 -13.19 1.82
C ILE A 166 9.45 -12.73 1.72
N SER A 167 9.81 -11.68 2.48
CA SER A 167 11.17 -11.13 2.46
C SER A 167 12.18 -12.15 3.02
N PHE A 168 11.87 -12.78 4.15
CA PHE A 168 12.76 -13.75 4.79
C PHE A 168 12.98 -14.99 3.90
N MET A 169 11.92 -15.54 3.30
CA MET A 169 12.02 -16.66 2.35
C MET A 169 12.84 -16.29 1.11
N THR A 170 12.68 -15.07 0.61
CA THR A 170 13.49 -14.55 -0.51
C THR A 170 14.98 -14.52 -0.14
N LEU A 171 15.31 -14.11 1.09
CA LEU A 171 16.69 -14.09 1.59
C LEU A 171 17.28 -15.50 1.78
N LEU A 172 16.49 -16.46 2.24
CA LEU A 172 16.89 -17.87 2.32
C LEU A 172 17.25 -18.41 0.93
N GLY A 173 16.43 -18.10 -0.08
CA GLY A 173 16.69 -18.45 -1.48
C GLY A 173 17.95 -17.80 -2.05
N LEU A 174 18.31 -16.60 -1.61
CA LEU A 174 19.53 -15.91 -2.05
C LEU A 174 20.82 -16.49 -1.44
N LYS A 175 20.76 -17.03 -0.22
CA LYS A 175 21.95 -17.55 0.47
C LYS A 175 22.52 -18.80 -0.18
N ASN A 176 21.68 -19.62 -0.81
CA ASN A 176 22.11 -20.87 -1.42
C ASN A 176 21.46 -21.06 -2.80
N ARG A 177 22.32 -21.12 -3.84
CA ARG A 177 21.91 -21.23 -5.25
C ARG A 177 21.04 -22.46 -5.53
N HIS A 178 21.27 -23.57 -4.84
CA HIS A 178 20.47 -24.79 -4.99
C HIS A 178 19.08 -24.63 -4.34
N LEU A 179 18.99 -23.91 -3.23
CA LEU A 179 17.72 -23.57 -2.59
C LEU A 179 16.94 -22.53 -3.39
N THR A 180 17.60 -21.69 -4.21
CA THR A 180 16.89 -20.69 -5.03
C THR A 180 15.82 -21.33 -5.93
N VAL A 181 16.13 -22.48 -6.55
CA VAL A 181 15.19 -23.18 -7.44
C VAL A 181 13.95 -23.66 -6.68
N LEU A 182 14.11 -24.09 -5.43
CA LEU A 182 13.00 -24.49 -4.55
C LEU A 182 12.25 -23.29 -3.95
N MET A 183 12.96 -22.21 -3.61
CA MET A 183 12.38 -21.05 -2.93
C MET A 183 11.53 -20.19 -3.86
N VAL A 184 11.84 -20.12 -5.16
CA VAL A 184 11.02 -19.38 -6.13
C VAL A 184 9.56 -19.88 -6.18
N PRO A 185 9.29 -21.18 -6.40
CA PRO A 185 7.91 -21.68 -6.37
C PRO A 185 7.31 -21.55 -4.97
N LEU A 186 8.07 -21.78 -3.88
CA LEU A 186 7.53 -21.69 -2.52
C LEU A 186 7.09 -20.26 -2.14
N VAL A 187 7.89 -19.24 -2.49
CA VAL A 187 7.53 -17.82 -2.31
C VAL A 187 6.30 -17.49 -3.18
N THR A 188 6.27 -17.96 -4.42
CA THR A 188 5.14 -17.70 -5.33
C THR A 188 3.85 -18.32 -4.79
N SER A 189 3.90 -19.58 -4.35
CA SER A 189 2.78 -20.27 -3.71
C SER A 189 2.33 -19.56 -2.44
N PHE A 190 3.26 -19.06 -1.62
CA PHE A 190 2.93 -18.29 -0.43
C PHE A 190 2.23 -16.96 -0.77
N ILE A 191 2.71 -16.24 -1.80
CA ILE A 191 2.04 -15.02 -2.29
C ILE A 191 0.62 -15.32 -2.75
N LEU A 192 0.42 -16.42 -3.48
CA LEU A 192 -0.91 -16.84 -3.92
C LEU A 192 -1.79 -17.23 -2.74
N LEU A 193 -1.28 -17.98 -1.77
CA LEU A 193 -2.00 -18.30 -0.54
C LEU A 193 -2.41 -17.02 0.21
N ALA A 194 -1.48 -16.09 0.40
CA ALA A 194 -1.77 -14.80 1.04
C ALA A 194 -2.82 -14.00 0.27
N ALA A 195 -2.80 -14.02 -1.06
CA ALA A 195 -3.81 -13.36 -1.88
C ALA A 195 -5.19 -14.04 -1.78
N VAL A 196 -5.24 -15.37 -1.68
CA VAL A 196 -6.49 -16.14 -1.46
C VAL A 196 -7.08 -15.82 -0.09
N VAL A 197 -6.25 -15.80 0.95
CA VAL A 197 -6.66 -15.49 2.33
C VAL A 197 -7.13 -14.04 2.44
N ASN A 198 -6.39 -13.09 1.85
CA ASN A 198 -6.78 -11.68 1.85
C ASN A 198 -7.96 -11.37 0.91
N GLY A 199 -8.28 -12.23 -0.06
CA GLY A 199 -9.32 -11.98 -1.07
C GLY A 199 -9.01 -10.81 -2.02
N ALA A 200 -7.78 -10.28 -2.01
CA ALA A 200 -7.41 -9.07 -2.74
C ALA A 200 -6.37 -9.37 -3.83
N LYS A 201 -6.75 -9.14 -5.09
CA LYS A 201 -5.85 -9.29 -6.26
C LYS A 201 -4.62 -8.40 -6.16
N VAL A 202 -4.76 -7.23 -5.54
CA VAL A 202 -3.69 -6.25 -5.32
C VAL A 202 -2.62 -6.79 -4.36
N SER A 203 -2.95 -7.74 -3.46
CA SER A 203 -1.97 -8.36 -2.55
C SER A 203 -0.90 -9.16 -3.30
N VAL A 204 -1.22 -9.75 -4.46
CA VAL A 204 -0.23 -10.42 -5.32
C VAL A 204 0.83 -9.43 -5.78
N LEU A 205 0.41 -8.25 -6.21
CA LEU A 205 1.30 -7.20 -6.70
C LEU A 205 2.23 -6.71 -5.58
N PHE A 206 1.69 -6.39 -4.40
CA PHE A 206 2.51 -5.99 -3.25
C PHE A 206 3.45 -7.11 -2.77
N GLY A 207 3.05 -8.38 -2.90
CA GLY A 207 3.92 -9.53 -2.67
C GLY A 207 5.13 -9.54 -3.60
N PHE A 208 4.93 -9.38 -4.90
CA PHE A 208 6.03 -9.28 -5.88
C PHE A 208 6.91 -8.05 -5.66
N VAL A 209 6.32 -6.88 -5.36
CA VAL A 209 7.07 -5.67 -5.03
C VAL A 209 7.95 -5.90 -3.79
N THR A 210 7.43 -6.60 -2.78
CA THR A 210 8.20 -6.96 -1.57
C THR A 210 9.40 -7.87 -1.90
N VAL A 211 9.24 -8.84 -2.82
CA VAL A 211 10.35 -9.65 -3.33
C VAL A 211 11.40 -8.75 -4.01
N LEU A 212 10.97 -7.87 -4.92
CA LEU A 212 11.88 -6.98 -5.65
C LEU A 212 12.67 -6.08 -4.71
N VAL A 213 12.01 -5.38 -3.79
CA VAL A 213 12.70 -4.55 -2.78
C VAL A 213 13.69 -5.37 -1.99
N THR A 214 13.30 -6.58 -1.54
CA THR A 214 14.19 -7.47 -0.80
C THR A 214 15.44 -7.81 -1.62
N LEU A 215 15.29 -8.16 -2.90
CA LEU A 215 16.41 -8.46 -3.79
C LEU A 215 17.33 -7.24 -3.99
N PHE A 216 16.76 -6.05 -4.20
CA PHE A 216 17.52 -4.81 -4.39
C PHE A 216 18.27 -4.36 -3.14
N VAL A 217 17.66 -4.55 -1.97
CA VAL A 217 18.30 -4.27 -0.69
C VAL A 217 19.37 -5.29 -0.44
N ALA A 218 19.09 -6.59 -0.59
CA ALA A 218 19.99 -7.69 -0.27
C ALA A 218 21.18 -7.82 -1.23
N ARG A 219 21.01 -7.59 -2.54
CA ARG A 219 22.05 -7.79 -3.55
C ARG A 219 22.44 -6.46 -4.20
N GLN A 220 23.62 -5.95 -3.86
CA GLN A 220 24.19 -4.79 -4.54
C GLN A 220 24.30 -5.06 -6.04
N GLY A 221 23.75 -4.16 -6.86
CA GLY A 221 23.85 -4.24 -8.31
C GLY A 221 22.83 -5.14 -9.02
N PHE A 222 21.80 -5.66 -8.32
CA PHE A 222 20.67 -6.29 -9.01
C PHE A 222 20.04 -5.27 -9.96
N ARG A 223 20.09 -5.54 -11.26
CA ARG A 223 19.48 -4.71 -12.31
C ARG A 223 18.60 -5.61 -13.16
N ILE A 224 17.29 -5.36 -13.12
CA ILE A 224 16.39 -5.93 -14.11
C ILE A 224 16.55 -5.05 -15.36
N ALA A 225 16.85 -5.68 -16.49
CA ALA A 225 16.92 -4.95 -17.75
C ALA A 225 15.55 -4.33 -18.05
N PRO A 226 15.48 -3.03 -18.43
CA PRO A 226 14.21 -2.31 -18.59
C PRO A 226 13.28 -2.98 -19.60
N TRP A 227 13.82 -3.64 -20.63
CA TRP A 227 13.03 -4.40 -21.60
C TRP A 227 12.27 -5.58 -20.97
N LYS A 228 12.82 -6.24 -19.93
CA LYS A 228 12.14 -7.33 -19.22
C LYS A 228 10.93 -6.81 -18.44
N VAL A 229 11.04 -5.60 -17.88
CA VAL A 229 9.92 -4.92 -17.23
C VAL A 229 8.88 -4.51 -18.25
N ALA A 230 9.31 -3.89 -19.36
CA ALA A 230 8.41 -3.48 -20.43
C ALA A 230 7.64 -4.68 -20.99
N LEU A 231 8.32 -5.81 -21.20
CA LEU A 231 7.69 -7.06 -21.64
C LEU A 231 6.70 -7.60 -20.60
N ALA A 232 7.07 -7.62 -19.31
CA ALA A 232 6.17 -8.05 -18.24
C ALA A 232 4.94 -7.14 -18.11
N MET A 233 5.11 -5.82 -18.23
CA MET A 233 4.01 -4.85 -18.22
C MET A 233 3.14 -5.00 -19.47
N ALA A 234 3.72 -5.18 -20.65
CA ALA A 234 2.99 -5.41 -21.89
C ALA A 234 2.18 -6.72 -21.82
N PHE A 235 2.78 -7.78 -21.28
CA PHE A 235 2.09 -9.06 -21.06
C PHE A 235 0.96 -8.92 -20.02
N GLY A 236 1.21 -8.25 -18.91
CA GLY A 236 0.19 -7.96 -17.89
C GLY A 236 -0.97 -7.12 -18.42
N LEU A 237 -0.67 -6.10 -19.24
CA LEU A 237 -1.66 -5.28 -19.92
C LEU A 237 -2.46 -6.10 -20.93
N ALA A 238 -1.80 -6.87 -21.79
CA ALA A 238 -2.45 -7.75 -22.76
C ALA A 238 -3.35 -8.78 -22.06
N PHE A 239 -2.89 -9.39 -20.96
CA PHE A 239 -3.69 -10.29 -20.14
C PHE A 239 -4.89 -9.59 -19.50
N SER A 240 -4.72 -8.39 -18.94
CA SER A 240 -5.82 -7.60 -18.36
C SER A 240 -6.86 -7.21 -19.41
N LEU A 241 -6.42 -6.84 -20.62
CA LEU A 241 -7.30 -6.54 -21.75
C LEU A 241 -8.05 -7.78 -22.23
N LEU A 242 -7.37 -8.93 -22.33
CA LEU A 242 -7.99 -10.21 -22.68
C LEU A 242 -9.02 -10.63 -21.63
N ALA A 243 -8.66 -10.56 -20.35
CA ALA A 243 -9.57 -10.88 -19.24
C ALA A 243 -10.78 -9.94 -19.20
N LEU A 244 -10.59 -8.64 -19.48
CA LEU A 244 -11.68 -7.68 -19.60
C LEU A 244 -12.59 -8.01 -20.78
N LYS A 245 -12.02 -8.33 -21.95
CA LYS A 245 -12.78 -8.75 -23.13
C LYS A 245 -13.63 -9.99 -22.83
N VAL A 246 -13.02 -11.05 -22.29
CA VAL A 246 -13.73 -12.29 -21.91
C VAL A 246 -14.83 -12.02 -20.89
N ASN A 247 -14.63 -11.10 -19.96
CA ASN A 247 -15.64 -10.71 -18.96
C ASN A 247 -16.82 -9.98 -19.62
N LEU A 248 -16.56 -9.08 -20.57
CA LEU A 248 -17.60 -8.37 -21.35
C LEU A 248 -18.41 -9.34 -22.22
N ASP A 249 -17.72 -10.26 -22.90
CA ASP A 249 -18.34 -11.28 -23.75
C ASP A 249 -19.24 -12.21 -22.92
N LYS A 250 -18.82 -12.57 -21.69
CA LYS A 250 -19.60 -13.44 -20.78
C LYS A 250 -20.81 -12.76 -20.14
N ASN A 251 -20.77 -11.45 -19.94
CA ASN A 251 -21.84 -10.70 -19.26
C ASN A 251 -22.88 -10.12 -20.24
N ASN A 252 -22.86 -10.48 -21.53
CA ASN A 252 -23.77 -9.98 -22.56
C ASN A 252 -23.91 -8.43 -22.54
N VAL A 253 -22.81 -7.72 -22.26
CA VAL A 253 -22.77 -6.25 -22.28
C VAL A 253 -22.59 -5.72 -23.71
N ALA A 254 -22.43 -6.61 -24.68
CA ALA A 254 -22.60 -6.29 -26.09
C ALA A 254 -24.08 -5.98 -26.35
N ASP A 255 -24.38 -4.85 -26.98
CA ASP A 255 -25.68 -4.46 -27.53
C ASP A 255 -26.70 -3.71 -26.66
N GLN A 256 -26.28 -3.05 -25.56
CA GLN A 256 -27.11 -1.94 -25.04
C GLN A 256 -26.67 -0.60 -25.65
N ASN A 257 -27.46 -0.14 -26.63
CA ASN A 257 -27.47 1.19 -27.27
C ASN A 257 -27.62 2.38 -26.31
N ASN A 258 -27.42 2.19 -25.00
CA ASN A 258 -27.50 3.21 -23.96
C ASN A 258 -26.12 3.64 -23.43
N ALA A 259 -25.02 3.19 -24.05
CA ALA A 259 -23.71 3.78 -23.80
C ALA A 259 -23.62 5.13 -24.55
N PRO A 260 -23.54 6.28 -23.87
CA PRO A 260 -23.53 7.62 -24.47
C PRO A 260 -22.17 7.98 -25.11
N LEU A 261 -21.45 6.97 -25.59
CA LEU A 261 -20.08 7.02 -26.09
C LEU A 261 -20.00 6.45 -27.52
N SER A 262 -21.02 6.73 -28.35
CA SER A 262 -21.14 6.29 -29.74
C SER A 262 -20.00 6.72 -30.68
N ASN A 263 -19.09 7.60 -30.23
CA ASN A 263 -17.97 8.10 -31.03
C ASN A 263 -16.62 7.39 -30.76
N VAL A 264 -16.52 6.46 -29.79
CA VAL A 264 -15.31 5.66 -29.59
C VAL A 264 -15.59 4.22 -30.01
N SER A 265 -15.04 3.82 -31.16
CA SER A 265 -15.33 2.55 -31.84
C SER A 265 -14.93 1.26 -31.09
N ASN A 266 -14.35 1.36 -29.89
CA ASN A 266 -13.90 0.20 -29.13
C ASN A 266 -14.30 0.27 -27.64
N LEU A 267 -15.33 -0.51 -27.28
CA LEU A 267 -15.85 -0.65 -25.92
C LEU A 267 -14.77 -1.06 -24.91
N VAL A 268 -13.74 -1.80 -25.32
CA VAL A 268 -12.62 -2.21 -24.46
C VAL A 268 -11.76 -1.01 -24.05
N VAL A 269 -11.52 -0.07 -24.97
CA VAL A 269 -10.75 1.15 -24.70
C VAL A 269 -11.53 2.07 -23.77
N VAL A 270 -12.83 2.25 -24.04
CA VAL A 270 -13.73 3.01 -23.15
C VAL A 270 -13.69 2.40 -21.75
N ARG A 271 -13.90 1.09 -21.59
CA ARG A 271 -13.86 0.42 -20.27
C ARG A 271 -12.48 0.44 -19.60
N LEU A 272 -11.39 0.46 -20.37
CA LEU A 272 -10.05 0.68 -19.83
C LEU A 272 -9.91 2.10 -19.27
N ILE A 273 -10.39 3.11 -19.99
CA ILE A 273 -10.42 4.50 -19.52
C ILE A 273 -11.28 4.61 -18.25
N TYR A 274 -12.47 3.98 -18.23
CA TYR A 274 -13.29 3.86 -17.03
C TYR A 274 -12.51 3.23 -15.87
N ARG A 275 -11.71 2.19 -16.11
CA ARG A 275 -10.89 1.57 -15.07
C ARG A 275 -9.76 2.47 -14.61
N VAL A 276 -9.08 3.19 -15.50
CA VAL A 276 -8.02 4.14 -15.13
C VAL A 276 -8.60 5.29 -14.32
N ILE A 277 -9.78 5.78 -14.68
CA ILE A 277 -10.52 6.81 -13.96
C ILE A 277 -11.03 6.28 -12.61
N ALA A 278 -11.60 5.08 -12.57
CA ALA A 278 -12.00 4.43 -11.32
C ALA A 278 -10.79 4.11 -10.42
N PHE A 279 -9.62 3.88 -11.00
CA PHE A 279 -8.35 3.75 -10.29
C PHE A 279 -7.79 5.11 -9.83
N GLY A 280 -8.16 6.18 -10.53
CA GLY A 280 -7.89 7.58 -10.18
C GLY A 280 -8.71 8.10 -9.00
N ASP A 281 -9.49 7.19 -8.38
CA ASP A 281 -10.25 7.35 -7.15
C ASP A 281 -11.34 8.43 -7.23
N THR A 282 -12.60 8.01 -7.06
CA THR A 282 -13.78 8.91 -7.08
C THR A 282 -13.78 9.92 -5.93
N SER A 283 -12.89 9.78 -4.94
CA SER A 283 -12.70 10.76 -3.87
C SER A 283 -12.33 12.16 -4.38
N TYR A 284 -11.67 12.31 -5.54
CA TYR A 284 -11.34 13.64 -6.09
C TYR A 284 -12.51 14.34 -6.78
N LEU A 285 -13.64 13.64 -6.97
CA LEU A 285 -14.87 14.24 -7.49
C LEU A 285 -15.60 15.11 -6.44
N VAL A 286 -15.08 15.21 -5.22
CA VAL A 286 -15.51 16.21 -4.22
C VAL A 286 -14.78 17.55 -4.33
N LEU A 287 -13.78 17.66 -5.21
CA LEU A 287 -13.08 18.92 -5.45
C LEU A 287 -13.90 19.96 -6.24
N PRO A 288 -14.72 19.57 -7.24
CA PRO A 288 -15.57 20.52 -7.94
C PRO A 288 -16.53 21.25 -7.00
N ASN A 289 -16.60 22.59 -7.14
CA ASN A 289 -17.41 23.47 -6.30
C ASN A 289 -17.10 23.38 -4.78
N ASP A 290 -15.88 23.01 -4.43
CA ASP A 290 -15.38 22.97 -3.04
C ASP A 290 -16.25 22.10 -2.09
N ILE A 291 -16.92 21.07 -2.63
CA ILE A 291 -17.76 20.13 -1.85
C ILE A 291 -16.97 19.49 -0.68
N ILE A 292 -15.66 19.33 -0.87
CA ILE A 292 -14.73 18.84 0.14
C ILE A 292 -14.82 19.59 1.49
N ASP A 293 -15.12 20.88 1.48
CA ASP A 293 -15.20 21.71 2.69
C ASP A 293 -16.50 21.48 3.48
N HIS A 294 -17.47 20.80 2.87
CA HIS A 294 -18.78 20.51 3.45
C HIS A 294 -18.92 19.04 3.91
N LEU A 295 -17.86 18.24 3.80
CA LEU A 295 -17.88 16.85 4.25
C LEU A 295 -18.01 16.76 5.78
N LYS A 296 -18.91 15.90 6.26
CA LYS A 296 -19.05 15.63 7.69
C LYS A 296 -18.09 14.52 8.09
N THR A 297 -17.01 14.87 8.79
CA THR A 297 -16.00 13.91 9.23
C THR A 297 -15.89 13.84 10.75
N ASP A 298 -15.33 12.73 11.24
CA ASP A 298 -15.05 12.52 12.65
C ASP A 298 -13.79 13.28 13.11
N SER A 299 -13.48 13.19 14.40
CA SER A 299 -12.17 13.62 14.87
C SER A 299 -11.02 12.77 14.30
N LEU A 300 -9.85 13.39 14.13
CA LEU A 300 -8.63 12.71 13.69
C LEU A 300 -8.26 11.51 14.58
N ALA A 301 -8.49 11.63 15.90
CA ALA A 301 -8.20 10.58 16.86
C ALA A 301 -9.05 9.32 16.60
N VAL A 302 -10.34 9.50 16.33
CA VAL A 302 -11.25 8.39 15.97
C VAL A 302 -10.76 7.69 14.71
N ARG A 303 -10.24 8.43 13.72
CA ARG A 303 -9.72 7.85 12.48
C ARG A 303 -8.46 7.01 12.64
N PHE A 304 -7.56 7.39 13.54
CA PHE A 304 -6.40 6.56 13.86
C PHE A 304 -6.74 5.39 14.78
N ALA A 305 -7.74 5.55 15.66
CA ALA A 305 -8.18 4.48 16.54
C ALA A 305 -9.02 3.41 15.82
N ALA A 306 -9.81 3.79 14.80
CA ALA A 306 -10.76 2.90 14.14
C ALA A 306 -10.10 1.64 13.52
N PRO A 307 -8.98 1.73 12.80
CA PRO A 307 -8.28 0.53 12.31
C PRO A 307 -7.65 -0.30 13.44
N ILE A 308 -7.38 0.31 14.60
CA ILE A 308 -6.77 -0.36 15.76
C ILE A 308 -7.80 -1.16 16.55
N VAL A 309 -8.92 -0.52 16.92
CA VAL A 309 -9.99 -1.08 17.76
C VAL A 309 -11.01 -1.89 16.93
N GLY A 310 -11.13 -1.56 15.64
CA GLY A 310 -12.14 -2.06 14.73
C GLY A 310 -13.39 -1.16 14.69
N ASN A 311 -13.89 -0.90 13.47
CA ASN A 311 -15.04 -0.02 13.25
C ASN A 311 -16.25 -0.43 14.09
N THR A 312 -16.62 -1.72 14.12
CA THR A 312 -17.79 -2.21 14.86
C THR A 312 -17.70 -1.94 16.36
N ASN A 313 -16.54 -2.20 16.95
CA ASN A 313 -16.32 -1.98 18.38
C ASN A 313 -16.35 -0.48 18.70
N LEU A 314 -15.66 0.33 17.90
CA LEU A 314 -15.57 1.76 18.12
C LEU A 314 -16.93 2.45 17.90
N SER A 315 -17.70 2.03 16.90
CA SER A 315 -19.08 2.47 16.68
C SER A 315 -19.98 2.12 17.87
N GLY A 316 -19.81 0.93 18.46
CA GLY A 316 -20.53 0.53 19.67
C GLY A 316 -20.20 1.41 20.89
N TYR A 317 -18.92 1.81 21.06
CA TYR A 317 -18.51 2.69 22.15
C TYR A 317 -18.96 4.15 21.97
N LEU A 318 -18.97 4.65 20.73
CA LEU A 318 -19.27 6.04 20.44
C LEU A 318 -20.77 6.29 20.15
N GLY A 319 -21.56 5.25 19.92
CA GLY A 319 -23.01 5.34 19.71
C GLY A 319 -23.43 5.78 18.31
N TYR A 320 -22.51 5.77 17.34
CA TYR A 320 -22.78 6.08 15.93
C TYR A 320 -21.88 5.25 14.99
N ASP A 321 -22.23 5.12 13.70
CA ASP A 321 -21.41 4.38 12.75
C ASP A 321 -20.18 5.20 12.31
N VAL A 322 -19.01 4.85 12.87
CA VAL A 322 -17.72 5.49 12.56
C VAL A 322 -17.32 5.32 11.09
N SER A 323 -17.80 4.27 10.40
CA SER A 323 -17.41 4.03 9.01
C SER A 323 -17.97 5.06 8.03
N ASP A 324 -19.14 5.64 8.35
CA ASP A 324 -19.83 6.60 7.49
C ASP A 324 -19.12 7.94 7.39
N TYR A 325 -18.35 8.33 8.40
CA TYR A 325 -17.70 9.65 8.47
C TYR A 325 -16.28 9.68 7.88
N THR A 326 -15.87 8.65 7.13
CA THR A 326 -14.58 8.65 6.42
C THR A 326 -14.65 9.54 5.17
N VAL A 327 -13.54 10.14 4.73
CA VAL A 327 -13.57 11.11 3.60
C VAL A 327 -14.06 10.43 2.33
N GLY A 328 -13.58 9.22 2.06
CA GLY A 328 -14.04 8.46 0.90
C GLY A 328 -15.52 8.06 0.99
N ARG A 329 -16.00 7.61 2.15
CA ARG A 329 -17.42 7.27 2.31
C ARG A 329 -18.32 8.49 2.16
N GLN A 330 -17.93 9.62 2.72
CA GLN A 330 -18.62 10.89 2.54
C GLN A 330 -18.60 11.36 1.08
N ALA A 331 -17.50 11.16 0.35
CA ALA A 331 -17.43 11.46 -1.08
C ALA A 331 -18.49 10.69 -1.89
N VAL A 332 -18.71 9.42 -1.56
CA VAL A 332 -19.74 8.59 -2.19
C VAL A 332 -21.15 9.00 -1.75
N LEU A 333 -21.36 9.25 -0.44
CA LEU A 333 -22.68 9.63 0.10
C LEU A 333 -23.17 10.96 -0.47
N VAL A 334 -22.27 11.91 -0.73
CA VAL A 334 -22.62 13.19 -1.37
C VAL A 334 -23.01 13.02 -2.85
N GLN A 335 -22.49 11.99 -3.52
CA GLN A 335 -22.77 11.72 -4.93
C GLN A 335 -23.98 10.81 -5.13
N THR A 336 -24.16 9.82 -4.25
CA THR A 336 -25.23 8.83 -4.32
C THR A 336 -25.77 8.55 -2.91
N ALA A 337 -26.82 9.27 -2.52
CA ALA A 337 -27.38 9.24 -1.17
C ALA A 337 -27.94 7.87 -0.73
N ASP A 338 -28.19 6.94 -1.65
CA ASP A 338 -28.89 5.67 -1.40
C ASP A 338 -27.95 4.43 -1.35
N THR A 339 -26.67 4.63 -1.08
CA THR A 339 -25.63 3.57 -1.17
C THR A 339 -25.26 2.99 0.20
N ALA A 340 -26.21 2.34 0.87
CA ALA A 340 -26.03 1.76 2.21
C ALA A 340 -24.81 0.80 2.34
N VAL A 341 -24.43 0.08 1.28
CA VAL A 341 -23.43 -1.02 1.31
C VAL A 341 -22.00 -0.59 0.92
N PHE A 342 -21.80 0.67 0.50
CA PHE A 342 -20.65 1.02 -0.34
C PHE A 342 -19.31 1.42 0.28
N GLY A 343 -18.98 1.37 1.57
CA GLY A 343 -17.60 1.54 2.10
C GLY A 343 -16.78 2.84 1.82
N GLY A 344 -16.97 3.53 0.70
CA GLY A 344 -16.17 4.65 0.20
C GLY A 344 -14.84 4.22 -0.46
N PRO A 345 -14.31 4.99 -1.41
CA PRO A 345 -12.90 4.91 -1.79
C PRO A 345 -11.94 5.22 -0.64
N THR A 346 -10.65 4.98 -0.84
CA THR A 346 -9.62 5.27 0.17
C THR A 346 -9.43 6.78 0.36
N SER A 347 -9.29 7.20 1.61
CA SER A 347 -9.00 8.61 1.93
C SER A 347 -7.51 8.87 1.71
N HIS A 348 -7.16 9.30 0.51
CA HIS A 348 -5.79 9.64 0.11
C HIS A 348 -5.13 10.64 1.07
N TYR A 349 -3.82 10.53 1.26
CA TYR A 349 -3.09 11.25 2.32
C TYR A 349 -3.26 12.77 2.26
N ASP A 350 -3.35 13.34 1.06
CA ASP A 350 -3.49 14.76 0.80
C ASP A 350 -4.91 15.26 1.11
N LEU A 351 -5.95 14.58 0.61
CA LEU A 351 -7.33 14.88 0.97
C LEU A 351 -7.59 14.67 2.47
N PHE A 352 -7.06 13.60 3.03
CA PHE A 352 -7.12 13.32 4.47
C PHE A 352 -6.46 14.44 5.28
N ALA A 353 -5.24 14.84 4.92
CA ALA A 353 -4.53 15.90 5.60
C ALA A 353 -5.30 17.22 5.56
N TYR A 354 -5.88 17.56 4.40
CA TYR A 354 -6.68 18.77 4.25
C TYR A 354 -7.96 18.73 5.09
N VAL A 355 -8.76 17.67 4.98
CA VAL A 355 -10.08 17.60 5.63
C VAL A 355 -9.97 17.57 7.15
N TYR A 356 -9.00 16.85 7.72
CA TYR A 356 -8.90 16.72 9.19
C TYR A 356 -8.04 17.78 9.86
N LEU A 357 -7.10 18.41 9.14
CA LEU A 357 -6.11 19.31 9.74
C LEU A 357 -6.02 20.67 9.03
N GLY A 358 -6.84 20.92 8.01
CA GLY A 358 -6.80 22.12 7.18
C GLY A 358 -5.51 22.23 6.36
N ALA A 359 -5.33 23.36 5.68
CA ALA A 359 -4.17 23.60 4.82
C ALA A 359 -2.82 23.58 5.58
N PHE A 360 -2.73 24.30 6.69
CA PHE A 360 -1.47 24.41 7.44
C PHE A 360 -1.17 23.15 8.25
N GLY A 361 -2.13 22.66 9.04
CA GLY A 361 -1.97 21.44 9.84
C GLY A 361 -1.77 20.21 8.94
N GLY A 362 -2.46 20.16 7.80
CA GLY A 362 -2.25 19.13 6.80
C GLY A 362 -0.84 19.16 6.21
N GLY A 363 -0.29 20.33 5.92
CA GLY A 363 1.12 20.47 5.50
C GLY A 363 2.11 19.91 6.53
N VAL A 364 1.90 20.18 7.83
CA VAL A 364 2.72 19.61 8.91
C VAL A 364 2.59 18.09 8.96
N PHE A 365 1.37 17.56 8.83
CA PHE A 365 1.12 16.13 8.82
C PHE A 365 1.82 15.42 7.64
N VAL A 366 1.71 15.99 6.44
CA VAL A 366 2.39 15.49 5.24
C VAL A 366 3.91 15.53 5.40
N PHE A 367 4.45 16.57 6.05
CA PHE A 367 5.87 16.63 6.39
C PHE A 367 6.29 15.48 7.32
N VAL A 368 5.53 15.22 8.39
CA VAL A 368 5.81 14.12 9.33
C VAL A 368 5.75 12.77 8.62
N MET A 369 4.77 12.55 7.75
CA MET A 369 4.69 11.34 6.94
C MET A 369 5.90 11.19 6.00
N GLY A 370 6.26 12.25 5.28
CA GLY A 370 7.44 12.28 4.41
C GLY A 370 8.73 11.99 5.20
N ALA A 371 8.86 12.55 6.40
CA ALA A 371 9.98 12.29 7.29
C ALA A 371 10.04 10.81 7.73
N LEU A 372 8.92 10.23 8.15
CA LEU A 372 8.84 8.82 8.55
C LEU A 372 9.23 7.88 7.40
N LEU A 373 8.67 8.10 6.20
CA LEU A 373 9.04 7.35 5.00
C LEU A 373 10.53 7.54 4.67
N GLY A 374 11.05 8.76 4.78
CA GLY A 374 12.47 9.05 4.58
C GLY A 374 13.36 8.25 5.53
N LEU A 375 13.00 8.14 6.81
CA LEU A 375 13.73 7.37 7.82
C LEU A 375 13.68 5.86 7.56
N LEU A 376 12.53 5.33 7.11
CA LEU A 376 12.40 3.92 6.72
C LEU A 376 13.25 3.60 5.49
N ASN A 377 13.18 4.42 4.45
CA ASN A 377 14.01 4.26 3.26
C ASN A 377 15.50 4.40 3.56
N ARG A 378 15.90 5.34 4.43
CA ARG A 378 17.29 5.45 4.91
C ARG A 378 17.76 4.14 5.55
N SER A 379 16.92 3.48 6.34
CA SER A 379 17.23 2.19 6.95
C SER A 379 17.57 1.13 5.89
N LEU A 380 16.81 1.08 4.80
CA LEU A 380 17.08 0.19 3.67
C LEU A 380 18.39 0.57 2.93
N LEU A 381 18.65 1.86 2.73
CA LEU A 381 19.86 2.34 2.07
C LEU A 381 21.12 2.02 2.88
N LEU A 382 21.07 2.12 4.21
CA LEU A 382 22.18 1.76 5.09
C LEU A 382 22.48 0.26 5.00
N ILE A 383 21.44 -0.58 5.13
CA ILE A 383 21.57 -2.04 4.97
C ILE A 383 22.14 -2.40 3.59
N LYS A 384 21.70 -1.72 2.54
CA LYS A 384 22.16 -1.94 1.17
C LYS A 384 23.65 -1.64 1.00
N ARG A 385 24.26 -0.77 1.82
CA ARG A 385 25.69 -0.42 1.75
C ARG A 385 26.60 -1.49 2.40
N ASP A 386 26.11 -2.26 3.37
CA ASP A 386 26.91 -3.28 4.08
C ASP A 386 27.27 -4.49 3.21
N ALA A 387 28.34 -5.24 3.50
CA ALA A 387 28.67 -6.45 2.74
C ALA A 387 27.68 -7.60 3.02
N LEU A 388 27.23 -8.30 1.97
CA LEU A 388 26.14 -9.31 1.98
C LEU A 388 26.32 -10.41 3.03
N GLU A 389 27.56 -10.86 3.25
CA GLU A 389 27.91 -11.93 4.20
C GLU A 389 27.76 -11.53 5.67
N ARG A 390 27.76 -10.22 5.98
CA ARG A 390 27.59 -9.69 7.34
C ARG A 390 26.15 -9.26 7.63
N ARG A 391 25.24 -9.42 6.68
CA ARG A 391 23.90 -8.88 6.79
C ARG A 391 22.99 -9.79 7.57
N ASN A 392 22.42 -9.23 8.62
CA ASN A 392 21.38 -9.85 9.39
C ASN A 392 20.08 -9.95 8.57
N MET A 393 19.70 -11.17 8.19
CA MET A 393 18.47 -11.45 7.43
C MET A 393 17.22 -10.97 8.15
N TYR A 394 17.20 -11.07 9.48
CA TYR A 394 16.07 -10.61 10.28
C TYR A 394 15.89 -9.10 10.15
N LEU A 395 17.00 -8.35 10.25
CA LEU A 395 16.99 -6.91 10.10
C LEU A 395 16.51 -6.48 8.70
N ILE A 396 16.99 -7.15 7.64
CA ILE A 396 16.54 -6.88 6.28
C ILE A 396 15.03 -7.10 6.16
N ALA A 397 14.54 -8.28 6.56
CA ALA A 397 13.12 -8.63 6.43
C ALA A 397 12.21 -7.70 7.23
N LEU A 398 12.63 -7.30 8.44
CA LEU A 398 11.90 -6.34 9.27
C LEU A 398 11.87 -4.94 8.65
N CYS A 399 13.00 -4.42 8.18
CA CYS A 399 13.04 -3.11 7.54
C CYS A 399 12.25 -3.07 6.22
N VAL A 400 12.29 -4.15 5.42
CA VAL A 400 11.46 -4.25 4.21
C VAL A 400 9.97 -4.30 4.58
N THR A 401 9.61 -5.00 5.65
CA THR A 401 8.22 -5.05 6.14
C THR A 401 7.72 -3.67 6.55
N LEU A 402 8.49 -2.96 7.37
CA LEU A 402 8.16 -1.60 7.80
C LEU A 402 8.09 -0.64 6.60
N TRP A 403 8.95 -0.79 5.60
CA TRP A 403 8.91 0.01 4.38
C TRP A 403 7.65 -0.25 3.55
N SER A 404 7.39 -1.52 3.20
CA SER A 404 6.23 -1.89 2.40
C SER A 404 4.91 -1.48 3.07
N ARG A 405 4.81 -1.59 4.40
CA ARG A 405 3.63 -1.18 5.16
C ARG A 405 3.56 0.33 5.37
N GLY A 406 4.69 1.00 5.61
CA GLY A 406 4.75 2.45 5.74
C GLY A 406 4.28 3.18 4.49
N VAL A 407 4.62 2.68 3.29
CA VAL A 407 4.15 3.27 2.03
C VAL A 407 2.62 3.26 1.91
N LEU A 408 1.92 2.29 2.52
CA LEU A 408 0.45 2.25 2.52
C LEU A 408 -0.19 3.43 3.27
N MET A 409 0.55 4.13 4.14
CA MET A 409 0.08 5.38 4.74
C MET A 409 -0.24 6.45 3.71
N LEU A 410 0.36 6.39 2.51
CA LEU A 410 -0.01 7.29 1.43
C LEU A 410 -1.39 6.96 0.91
N MET A 411 -1.76 5.69 0.76
CA MET A 411 -3.10 5.31 0.27
C MET A 411 -4.17 5.60 1.32
N GLU A 412 -3.91 5.22 2.57
CA GLU A 412 -4.85 5.39 3.67
C GLU A 412 -4.07 5.59 4.98
N PRO A 413 -3.94 6.84 5.49
CA PRO A 413 -3.05 7.13 6.61
C PRO A 413 -3.38 6.37 7.89
N GLY A 414 -4.67 6.22 8.23
CA GLY A 414 -5.09 5.50 9.43
C GLY A 414 -4.71 4.02 9.40
N VAL A 415 -5.01 3.33 8.30
CA VAL A 415 -4.69 1.91 8.12
C VAL A 415 -3.17 1.68 8.02
N GLY A 416 -2.46 2.54 7.27
CA GLY A 416 -1.01 2.46 7.17
C GLY A 416 -0.30 2.64 8.52
N PHE A 417 -0.78 3.59 9.34
CA PHE A 417 -0.27 3.80 10.69
C PHE A 417 -0.51 2.57 11.58
N ALA A 418 -1.71 2.01 11.53
CA ALA A 418 -2.07 0.81 12.27
C ALA A 418 -1.15 -0.38 11.93
N TYR A 419 -0.80 -0.58 10.66
CA TYR A 419 0.17 -1.61 10.27
C TYR A 419 1.59 -1.38 10.80
N LEU A 420 2.04 -0.11 10.89
CA LEU A 420 3.33 0.19 11.51
C LEU A 420 3.32 -0.10 13.00
N VAL A 421 2.23 0.26 13.70
CA VAL A 421 2.03 -0.09 15.11
C VAL A 421 2.05 -1.60 15.30
N ASP A 422 1.35 -2.36 14.44
CA ASP A 422 1.36 -3.82 14.49
C ASP A 422 2.78 -4.39 14.40
N ALA A 423 3.57 -3.91 13.44
CA ALA A 423 4.95 -4.37 13.30
C ALA A 423 5.82 -4.00 14.51
N ILE A 424 5.64 -2.81 15.09
CA ILE A 424 6.35 -2.35 16.29
C ILE A 424 5.96 -3.13 17.54
N VAL A 425 4.76 -3.73 17.59
CA VAL A 425 4.33 -4.54 18.74
C VAL A 425 4.68 -6.02 18.54
N ILE A 426 4.36 -6.60 17.38
CA ILE A 426 4.45 -8.03 17.10
C ILE A 426 5.91 -8.50 17.08
N PHE A 427 6.80 -7.82 16.35
CA PHE A 427 8.18 -8.30 16.19
C PHE A 427 9.01 -8.21 17.47
N PRO A 428 8.90 -7.16 18.30
CA PRO A 428 9.49 -7.18 19.63
C PRO A 428 8.93 -8.28 20.53
N ALA A 429 7.61 -8.53 20.50
CA ALA A 429 7.01 -9.62 21.27
C ALA A 429 7.55 -10.99 20.84
N PHE A 430 7.66 -11.25 19.54
CA PHE A 430 8.25 -12.49 19.01
C PHE A 430 9.74 -12.62 19.37
N SER A 431 10.49 -11.52 19.28
CA SER A 431 11.90 -11.49 19.65
C SER A 431 12.09 -11.79 21.14
N LEU A 432 11.26 -11.19 22.00
CA LEU A 432 11.27 -11.43 23.44
C LEU A 432 10.94 -12.90 23.74
N MET A 433 9.86 -13.43 23.17
CA MET A 433 9.47 -14.83 23.33
C MET A 433 10.60 -15.79 22.91
N CYS A 434 11.20 -15.57 21.74
CA CYS A 434 12.31 -16.41 21.27
C CYS A 434 13.55 -16.28 22.16
N SER A 435 13.85 -15.08 22.66
CA SER A 435 15.00 -14.86 23.56
C SER A 435 14.83 -15.55 24.92
N VAL A 436 13.61 -15.54 25.48
CA VAL A 436 13.28 -16.23 26.73
C VAL A 436 13.38 -17.74 26.55
N VAL A 437 12.84 -18.28 25.45
CA VAL A 437 12.95 -19.72 25.16
C VAL A 437 14.40 -20.14 24.94
N ALA A 438 15.19 -19.34 24.23
CA ALA A 438 16.62 -19.60 24.03
C ALA A 438 17.43 -19.51 25.34
N GLY A 439 17.06 -18.59 26.25
CA GLY A 439 17.66 -18.48 27.59
C GLY A 439 17.27 -19.63 28.52
N ALA A 440 16.01 -20.06 28.47
CA ALA A 440 15.48 -21.18 29.27
C ALA A 440 15.99 -22.55 28.79
N ALA A 441 16.29 -22.69 27.49
CA ALA A 441 16.86 -23.91 26.93
C ALA A 441 18.30 -24.18 27.39
N GLY A 442 18.95 -23.24 28.09
CA GLY A 442 20.32 -23.34 28.56
C GLY A 442 21.32 -23.34 27.42
N ARG A 443 22.37 -22.52 27.50
CA ARG A 443 23.57 -22.77 26.69
C ARG A 443 24.25 -24.02 27.26
N PRO A 444 24.31 -25.17 26.56
CA PRO A 444 25.29 -26.18 26.92
C PRO A 444 26.65 -25.65 26.44
N GLY A 445 27.49 -25.16 27.35
CA GLY A 445 28.85 -24.76 26.97
C GLY A 445 29.50 -23.63 27.76
N ALA A 446 29.21 -23.47 29.05
CA ALA A 446 29.96 -22.56 29.93
C ALA A 446 30.34 -23.22 31.27
N ALA A 447 30.62 -24.54 31.25
CA ALA A 447 31.10 -25.28 32.43
C ALA A 447 32.44 -26.01 32.20
N ASP A 448 33.00 -26.05 30.98
CA ASP A 448 34.25 -26.80 30.69
C ASP A 448 35.43 -25.87 30.32
N ALA A 449 35.48 -24.67 30.89
CA ALA A 449 36.64 -23.79 30.81
C ALA A 449 36.86 -23.07 32.14
N ALA A 450 37.19 -23.84 33.17
CA ALA A 450 37.80 -23.35 34.41
C ALA A 450 38.93 -24.30 34.79
#